data_AF-D8SHK6-F1
#
_entry.id   AF-D8SHK6-F1
#
_cell.length_a   1.000
_cell.length_b   1.000
_cell.length_c   1.000
_cell.angle_alpha   90.00
_cell.angle_beta   90.00
_cell.angle_gamma   90.00
#
_symmetry.space_group_name_H-M   'P 1'
#
loop_
_entity.id
_entity.type
_entity.pdbx_description
1 polymer ?
#
loop_
_entity_poly.entity_id
_entity_poly.type
_entity_poly.pdbx_seq_one_letter_code
_entity_poly.pdbx_strand_id
1 'polypeptide(L)'
;MPCRDLVSSNAMLSAYTRHGHLDDAKILFDSIVGPNLVAWNTMLSTYAQQGHLREARELFDAMPVSVAPEEACFALVLTSCSREGKLYNGRCCFTSMRYDFGVSPSRPHYCCMIDLLARSGHLEDCEKLILTMPFEPQALEWIALLSACSSHGDNESGARAAKSLTRFQHGAAYVLLANANIPKLTGIK
;
A
#
# COMPACT_ATOMS: atom_id res chain seq x y z
N MET A 1 6.24 -38.96 16.88
CA MET A 1 5.39 -37.77 16.64
C MET A 1 5.53 -37.42 15.16
N PRO A 2 4.45 -37.30 14.38
CA PRO A 2 4.60 -36.98 12.96
C PRO A 2 5.18 -35.57 12.84
N CYS A 3 6.31 -35.45 12.16
CA CYS A 3 6.88 -34.15 11.82
C CYS A 3 5.84 -33.43 10.96
N ARG A 4 5.12 -32.46 11.53
CA ARG A 4 4.33 -31.52 10.74
C ARG A 4 5.31 -30.88 9.77
N ASP A 5 5.14 -31.16 8.48
CA ASP A 5 5.93 -30.48 7.47
C ASP A 5 5.47 -29.01 7.39
N LEU A 6 6.38 -28.14 6.96
CA LEU A 6 6.08 -26.72 6.78
C LEU A 6 4.95 -26.53 5.74
N VAL A 7 4.80 -27.45 4.80
CA VAL A 7 3.78 -27.39 3.74
C VAL A 7 2.36 -27.56 4.32
N SER A 8 2.13 -28.58 5.15
CA SER A 8 0.85 -28.79 5.83
C SER A 8 0.55 -27.66 6.81
N SER A 9 1.57 -27.17 7.53
CA SER A 9 1.43 -26.03 8.44
C SER A 9 1.01 -24.76 7.71
N ASN A 10 1.58 -24.48 6.54
CA ASN A 10 1.20 -23.35 5.69
C ASN A 10 -0.20 -23.49 5.10
N ALA A 11 -0.60 -24.70 4.72
CA ALA A 11 -1.96 -24.99 4.25
C ALA A 11 -3.00 -24.77 5.38
N MET A 12 -2.70 -25.24 6.59
CA MET A 12 -3.56 -25.04 7.76
C MET A 12 -3.61 -23.57 8.16
N LEU A 13 -2.48 -22.85 8.16
CA LEU A 13 -2.44 -21.40 8.38
C LEU A 13 -3.38 -20.69 7.40
N SER A 14 -3.25 -20.99 6.11
CA SER A 14 -4.10 -20.41 5.06
C SER A 14 -5.59 -20.75 5.25
N ALA A 15 -5.91 -21.93 5.78
CA ALA A 15 -7.29 -22.32 6.06
C ALA A 15 -7.87 -21.54 7.25
N TYR A 16 -7.14 -21.42 8.36
CA TYR A 16 -7.57 -20.68 9.54
C TYR A 16 -7.77 -19.20 9.24
N THR A 17 -6.82 -18.58 8.53
CA THR A 17 -6.87 -17.16 8.20
C THR A 17 -8.03 -16.80 7.28
N ARG A 18 -8.36 -17.65 6.29
CA ARG A 18 -9.49 -17.45 5.38
C ARG A 18 -10.86 -17.53 6.06
N HIS A 19 -10.97 -18.25 7.17
CA HIS A 19 -12.21 -18.39 7.93
C HIS A 19 -12.29 -17.44 9.14
N GLY A 20 -11.33 -16.51 9.27
CA GLY A 20 -11.33 -15.51 10.35
C GLY A 20 -10.90 -16.06 11.71
N HIS A 21 -10.39 -17.29 11.78
CA HIS A 21 -9.89 -17.91 13.01
C HIS A 21 -8.45 -17.45 13.30
N LEU A 22 -8.30 -16.15 13.59
CA LEU A 22 -6.98 -15.52 13.75
C LEU A 22 -6.22 -16.04 14.97
N ASP A 23 -6.92 -16.30 16.07
CA ASP A 23 -6.32 -16.84 17.30
C ASP A 23 -5.75 -18.24 17.06
N ASP A 24 -6.50 -19.11 16.37
CA ASP A 24 -6.04 -20.45 16.00
C ASP A 24 -4.86 -20.39 15.01
N ALA A 25 -4.92 -19.46 14.05
CA ALA A 25 -3.81 -19.21 13.13
C ALA A 25 -2.55 -18.76 13.87
N LYS A 26 -2.68 -17.90 14.89
CA LYS A 26 -1.55 -17.42 15.70
C LYS A 26 -0.96 -18.54 16.56
N ILE A 27 -1.79 -19.35 17.23
CA ILE A 27 -1.35 -20.51 17.99
C ILE A 27 -0.58 -21.48 17.08
N LEU A 28 -1.10 -21.74 15.88
CA LEU A 28 -0.43 -22.58 14.91
C LEU A 28 0.91 -21.97 14.48
N PHE A 29 0.95 -20.69 14.13
CA PHE A 29 2.16 -19.99 13.73
C PHE A 29 3.26 -20.06 14.81
N ASP A 30 2.90 -19.79 16.07
CA ASP A 30 3.83 -19.82 17.21
C ASP A 30 4.38 -21.22 17.50
N SER A 31 3.67 -22.27 17.07
CA SER A 31 4.13 -23.65 17.18
C SER A 31 5.13 -24.07 16.09
N ILE A 32 5.29 -23.26 15.02
CA ILE A 32 6.22 -23.56 13.92
C ILE A 32 7.64 -23.18 14.35
N VAL A 33 8.53 -24.16 14.42
CA VAL A 33 9.97 -23.91 14.62
C VAL A 33 10.60 -23.55 13.28
N GLY A 34 11.13 -22.32 13.16
CA GLY A 34 11.71 -21.81 11.92
C GLY A 34 10.67 -21.57 10.82
N PRO A 35 9.66 -20.70 11.05
CA PRO A 35 8.64 -20.39 10.05
C PRO A 35 9.29 -19.84 8.78
N ASN A 36 8.92 -20.41 7.64
CA ASN A 36 9.37 -19.95 6.33
C ASN A 36 8.59 -18.69 5.90
N LEU A 37 9.07 -18.04 4.85
CA LEU A 37 8.50 -16.78 4.37
C LEU A 37 6.99 -16.88 4.08
N VAL A 38 6.51 -18.02 3.58
CA VAL A 38 5.08 -18.22 3.31
C VAL A 38 4.26 -18.09 4.60
N ALA A 39 4.70 -18.71 5.71
CA ALA A 39 4.01 -18.59 6.99
C ALA A 39 3.95 -17.14 7.49
N TRP A 40 5.06 -16.41 7.41
CA TRP A 40 5.14 -14.99 7.77
C TRP A 40 4.20 -14.13 6.92
N ASN A 41 4.24 -14.30 5.59
CA ASN A 41 3.40 -13.56 4.65
C ASN A 41 1.91 -13.82 4.89
N THR A 42 1.53 -15.07 5.16
CA THR A 42 0.15 -15.43 5.44
C THR A 42 -0.35 -14.72 6.70
N MET A 43 0.42 -14.72 7.78
CA MET A 43 0.02 -14.04 9.02
C MET A 43 0.00 -12.52 8.86
N LEU A 44 1.03 -11.93 8.24
CA LEU A 44 1.08 -10.49 7.96
C LEU A 44 -0.10 -10.02 7.11
N SER A 45 -0.41 -10.75 6.04
CA SER A 45 -1.56 -10.44 5.16
C SER A 45 -2.87 -10.48 5.93
N THR A 46 -3.02 -11.47 6.82
CA THR A 46 -4.27 -11.68 7.55
C THR A 46 -4.48 -10.58 8.57
N TYR A 47 -3.45 -10.26 9.37
CA TYR A 47 -3.50 -9.13 10.29
C TYR A 47 -3.77 -7.81 9.56
N ALA A 48 -3.14 -7.58 8.40
CA ALA A 48 -3.37 -6.42 7.56
C ALA A 48 -4.82 -6.33 7.04
N GLN A 49 -5.39 -7.44 6.57
CA GLN A 49 -6.75 -7.49 6.02
C GLN A 49 -7.83 -7.32 7.08
N GLN A 50 -7.58 -7.81 8.30
CA GLN A 50 -8.52 -7.76 9.42
C GLN A 50 -8.38 -6.50 10.28
N GLY A 51 -7.47 -5.58 9.93
CA GLY A 51 -7.29 -4.30 10.64
C GLY A 51 -6.45 -4.39 11.93
N HIS A 52 -5.79 -5.51 12.16
CA HIS A 52 -4.91 -5.75 13.31
C HIS A 52 -3.48 -5.27 13.01
N LEU A 53 -3.31 -3.98 12.72
CA LEU A 53 -2.03 -3.49 12.17
C LEU A 53 -0.91 -3.37 13.20
N ARG A 54 -1.24 -3.23 14.47
CA ARG A 54 -0.23 -3.25 15.52
C ARG A 54 0.42 -4.63 15.56
N GLU A 55 -0.40 -5.67 15.55
CA GLU A 55 0.02 -7.07 15.52
C GLU A 55 0.77 -7.38 14.21
N ALA A 56 0.30 -6.86 13.06
CA ALA A 56 1.03 -6.98 11.79
C ALA A 56 2.43 -6.33 11.87
N ARG A 57 2.54 -5.17 12.52
CA ARG A 57 3.81 -4.46 12.66
C ARG A 57 4.75 -5.19 13.60
N GLU A 58 4.27 -5.60 14.77
CA GLU A 58 5.06 -6.40 15.72
C GLU A 58 5.58 -7.69 15.08
N LEU A 59 4.74 -8.34 14.28
CA LEU A 59 5.14 -9.53 13.54
C LEU A 59 6.20 -9.23 12.47
N PHE A 60 6.07 -8.11 11.75
CA PHE A 60 7.06 -7.67 10.76
C PHE A 60 8.40 -7.35 11.43
N ASP A 61 8.39 -6.63 12.55
CA ASP A 61 9.58 -6.27 13.30
C ASP A 61 10.26 -7.51 13.92
N ALA A 62 9.50 -8.57 14.19
CA ALA A 62 10.00 -9.85 14.69
C ALA A 62 10.54 -10.79 13.59
N MET A 63 10.40 -10.44 12.30
CA MET A 63 10.93 -11.28 11.22
C MET A 63 12.46 -11.34 11.29
N PRO A 64 13.07 -12.54 11.35
CA PRO A 64 14.52 -12.66 11.39
C PRO A 64 15.13 -12.20 10.06
N VAL A 65 16.27 -11.51 10.12
CA VAL A 65 16.99 -10.99 8.94
C VAL A 65 17.31 -12.08 7.90
N SER A 66 17.46 -13.35 8.33
CA SER A 66 17.67 -14.51 7.45
C SER A 66 16.46 -14.88 6.61
N VAL A 67 15.26 -14.45 7.01
CA VAL A 67 14.02 -14.52 6.25
C VAL A 67 13.71 -13.08 5.83
N ALA A 68 14.55 -12.53 4.95
CA ALA A 68 14.39 -11.16 4.48
C ALA A 68 12.96 -10.97 3.93
N PRO A 69 12.20 -9.96 4.37
CA PRO A 69 10.87 -9.70 3.84
C PRO A 69 10.99 -9.45 2.34
N GLU A 70 10.44 -10.36 1.54
CA GLU A 70 10.35 -10.16 0.10
C GLU A 70 9.44 -8.95 -0.19
N GLU A 71 9.56 -8.43 -1.40
CA GLU A 71 8.78 -7.32 -1.93
C GLU A 71 7.28 -7.34 -1.53
N ALA A 72 6.65 -8.52 -1.51
CA ALA A 72 5.23 -8.68 -1.15
C ALA A 72 4.90 -8.27 0.30
N CYS A 73 5.82 -8.43 1.26
CA CYS A 73 5.60 -8.04 2.67
C CYS A 73 5.34 -6.54 2.80
N PHE A 74 6.14 -5.74 2.12
CA PHE A 74 6.06 -4.29 2.19
C PHE A 74 4.80 -3.75 1.51
N ALA A 75 4.39 -4.33 0.39
CA ALA A 75 3.14 -3.98 -0.28
C ALA A 75 1.92 -4.16 0.65
N LEU A 76 1.90 -5.23 1.45
CA LEU A 76 0.84 -5.48 2.43
C LEU A 76 0.81 -4.43 3.55
N VAL A 77 1.97 -4.13 4.13
CA VAL A 77 2.09 -3.12 5.19
C VAL A 77 1.74 -1.72 4.67
N LEU A 78 2.14 -1.37 3.44
CA LEU A 78 1.77 -0.09 2.84
C LEU A 78 0.28 0.00 2.54
N THR A 79 -0.33 -1.07 2.01
CA THR A 79 -1.78 -1.11 1.76
C THR A 79 -2.56 -0.93 3.06
N SER A 80 -2.09 -1.56 4.14
CA SER A 80 -2.74 -1.46 5.44
C SER A 80 -2.58 -0.08 6.06
N CYS A 81 -1.38 0.50 6.01
CA CYS A 81 -1.13 1.88 6.42
C CYS A 81 -2.00 2.85 5.64
N SER A 82 -2.14 2.61 4.34
CA SER A 82 -3.04 3.35 3.48
C SER A 82 -4.44 3.34 4.08
N ARG A 83 -5.08 2.17 4.24
CA ARG A 83 -6.50 2.07 4.65
C ARG A 83 -6.81 2.78 5.96
N GLU A 84 -5.87 2.82 6.88
CA GLU A 84 -6.02 3.47 8.18
C GLU A 84 -5.58 4.94 8.23
N GLY A 85 -4.98 5.45 7.15
CA GLY A 85 -4.44 6.80 7.12
C GLY A 85 -3.21 6.98 8.01
N LYS A 86 -2.51 5.90 8.37
CA LYS A 86 -1.29 5.93 9.21
C LYS A 86 -0.08 6.37 8.39
N LEU A 87 -0.01 7.66 8.07
CA LEU A 87 1.00 8.22 7.18
C LEU A 87 2.43 7.97 7.64
N TYR A 88 2.73 8.21 8.92
CA TYR A 88 4.07 8.02 9.47
C TYR A 88 4.57 6.59 9.24
N ASN A 89 3.73 5.60 9.55
CA ASN A 89 4.06 4.19 9.38
C ASN A 89 4.29 3.83 7.90
N GLY A 90 3.45 4.33 7.00
CA GLY A 90 3.63 4.12 5.57
C GLY A 90 4.96 4.70 5.06
N ARG A 91 5.31 5.93 5.47
CA ARG A 91 6.59 6.55 5.12
C ARG A 91 7.77 5.75 5.65
N CYS A 92 7.76 5.37 6.93
CA CYS A 92 8.81 4.56 7.54
C CYS A 92 9.00 3.22 6.81
N CYS A 93 7.91 2.53 6.51
CA CYS A 93 7.92 1.27 5.75
C CYS A 93 8.52 1.46 4.36
N PHE A 94 8.10 2.49 3.63
CA PHE A 94 8.61 2.77 2.29
C PHE A 94 10.10 3.13 2.29
N THR A 95 10.58 3.85 3.31
CA THR A 95 12.01 4.16 3.44
C THR A 95 12.84 2.96 3.85
N SER A 96 12.36 2.14 4.80
CA SER A 96 13.11 0.99 5.30
C SER A 96 13.32 -0.06 4.21
N MET A 97 12.37 -0.21 3.28
CA MET A 97 12.54 -1.06 2.08
C MET A 97 13.91 -0.88 1.44
N ARG A 98 14.29 0.37 1.12
CA ARG A 98 15.52 0.67 0.38
C ARG A 98 16.75 0.71 1.28
N TYR A 99 16.64 1.33 2.46
CA TYR A 99 17.80 1.63 3.30
C TYR A 99 18.17 0.48 4.24
N ASP A 100 17.18 -0.23 4.77
CA ASP A 100 17.42 -1.26 5.78
C ASP A 100 17.43 -2.66 5.15
N PHE A 101 16.57 -2.90 4.16
CA PHE A 101 16.38 -4.22 3.55
C PHE A 101 16.93 -4.34 2.12
N GLY A 102 17.40 -3.24 1.50
CA GLY A 102 17.95 -3.23 0.14
C GLY A 102 16.93 -3.58 -0.95
N VAL A 103 15.63 -3.59 -0.64
CA VAL A 103 14.53 -3.87 -1.56
C VAL A 103 14.17 -2.59 -2.31
N SER A 104 14.20 -2.65 -3.65
CA SER A 104 13.80 -1.52 -4.48
C SER A 104 12.26 -1.43 -4.54
N PRO A 105 11.65 -0.27 -4.23
CA PRO A 105 10.20 -0.11 -4.32
C PRO A 105 9.71 -0.28 -5.76
N SER A 106 8.78 -1.21 -5.97
CA SER A 106 8.10 -1.41 -7.25
C SER A 106 6.85 -0.54 -7.39
N ARG A 107 6.25 -0.52 -8.58
CA ARG A 107 5.05 0.28 -8.89
C ARG A 107 3.91 0.10 -7.86
N PRO A 108 3.53 -1.12 -7.41
CA PRO A 108 2.54 -1.30 -6.35
C PRO A 108 2.84 -0.52 -5.05
N HIS A 109 4.10 -0.42 -4.63
CA HIS A 109 4.48 0.34 -3.43
C HIS A 109 4.24 1.84 -3.62
N TYR A 110 4.59 2.37 -4.79
CA TYR A 110 4.30 3.77 -5.14
C TYR A 110 2.78 4.03 -5.17
N CYS A 111 1.99 3.15 -5.80
CA CYS A 111 0.53 3.30 -5.82
C CYS A 111 -0.07 3.33 -4.41
N CYS A 112 0.39 2.46 -3.50
CA CYS A 112 -0.05 2.45 -2.10
C CYS A 112 0.32 3.75 -1.37
N MET A 113 1.54 4.25 -1.58
CA MET A 113 1.99 5.52 -1.00
C MET A 113 1.22 6.72 -1.56
N ILE A 114 0.91 6.73 -2.85
CA ILE A 114 0.09 7.77 -3.51
C ILE A 114 -1.30 7.79 -2.89
N ASP A 115 -1.96 6.63 -2.77
CA ASP A 115 -3.28 6.50 -2.13
C ASP A 115 -3.26 6.96 -0.66
N LEU A 116 -2.22 6.60 0.09
CA LEU A 116 -2.04 7.03 1.48
C LEU A 116 -1.86 8.55 1.60
N LEU A 117 -1.01 9.15 0.77
CA LEU A 117 -0.78 10.60 0.76
C LEU A 117 -2.03 11.38 0.32
N ALA A 118 -2.71 10.88 -0.72
CA ALA A 118 -3.94 11.46 -1.23
C ALA A 118 -5.03 11.50 -0.14
N ARG A 119 -5.29 10.37 0.54
CA ARG A 119 -6.32 10.28 1.59
C ARG A 119 -5.95 10.97 2.90
N SER A 120 -4.66 11.22 3.14
CA SER A 120 -4.20 11.99 4.31
C SER A 120 -4.10 13.50 4.06
N GLY A 121 -4.46 13.97 2.85
CA GLY A 121 -4.42 15.39 2.50
C GLY A 121 -3.02 15.94 2.19
N HIS A 122 -2.01 15.09 2.09
CA HIS A 122 -0.64 15.48 1.76
C HIS A 122 -0.46 15.56 0.22
N LEU A 123 -1.21 16.46 -0.42
CA LEU A 123 -1.38 16.51 -1.86
C LEU A 123 -0.11 16.95 -2.62
N GLU A 124 0.66 17.88 -2.07
CA GLU A 124 1.95 18.25 -2.66
C GLU A 124 2.95 17.09 -2.63
N ASP A 125 3.02 16.36 -1.52
CA ASP A 125 3.91 15.20 -1.38
C ASP A 125 3.44 14.07 -2.31
N CYS A 126 2.13 13.90 -2.48
CA CYS A 126 1.53 12.98 -3.45
C CYS A 126 1.94 13.33 -4.88
N GLU A 127 1.81 14.59 -5.29
CA GLU A 127 2.23 15.08 -6.60
C GLU A 127 3.73 14.88 -6.83
N LYS A 128 4.56 15.26 -5.85
CA LYS A 128 6.02 15.05 -5.90
C LYS A 128 6.35 13.57 -6.08
N LEU A 129 5.64 12.67 -5.41
CA LEU A 129 5.86 11.23 -5.52
C LEU A 129 5.50 10.71 -6.93
N ILE A 130 4.38 11.16 -7.50
CA ILE A 130 3.99 10.81 -8.88
C ILE A 130 5.05 11.28 -9.89
N LEU A 131 5.61 12.48 -9.70
CA LEU A 131 6.61 13.05 -10.59
C LEU A 131 8.02 12.44 -10.44
N THR A 132 8.34 11.89 -9.26
CA THR A 132 9.69 11.36 -8.96
C THR A 132 9.79 9.85 -9.04
N MET A 133 8.68 9.13 -9.25
CA MET A 133 8.71 7.69 -9.36
C MET A 133 9.51 7.24 -10.61
N PRO A 134 10.24 6.11 -10.54
CA PRO A 134 11.14 5.67 -11.62
C PRO A 134 10.41 5.02 -12.81
N PHE A 135 9.08 5.09 -12.83
CA PHE A 135 8.21 4.51 -13.86
C PHE A 135 7.34 5.62 -14.45
N GLU A 136 6.87 5.45 -15.69
CA GLU A 136 5.99 6.43 -16.31
C GLU A 136 4.61 6.46 -15.60
N PRO A 137 4.12 7.62 -15.13
CA PRO A 137 2.79 7.74 -14.52
C PRO A 137 1.67 7.32 -15.46
N GLN A 138 0.69 6.58 -14.94
CA GLN A 138 -0.54 6.27 -15.67
C GLN A 138 -1.65 7.23 -15.23
N ALA A 139 -2.81 7.14 -15.89
CA ALA A 139 -3.97 7.95 -15.54
C ALA A 139 -4.45 7.71 -14.10
N LEU A 140 -4.28 6.50 -13.57
CA LEU A 140 -4.79 6.12 -12.25
C LEU A 140 -4.18 6.94 -11.11
N GLU A 141 -2.87 7.18 -11.15
CA GLU A 141 -2.18 7.96 -10.11
C GLU A 141 -2.66 9.42 -10.08
N TRP A 142 -2.85 10.03 -11.25
CA TRP A 142 -3.37 11.39 -11.36
C TRP A 142 -4.86 11.49 -11.02
N ILE A 143 -5.64 10.45 -11.30
CA ILE A 143 -7.04 10.34 -10.87
C ILE A 143 -7.14 10.32 -9.34
N ALA A 144 -6.30 9.52 -8.67
CA ALA A 144 -6.27 9.46 -7.21
C ALA A 144 -5.95 10.82 -6.59
N LEU A 145 -4.96 11.54 -7.13
CA LEU A 145 -4.61 12.89 -6.70
C LEU A 145 -5.77 13.88 -6.95
N LEU A 146 -6.33 13.92 -8.16
CA LEU A 146 -7.44 14.84 -8.50
C LEU A 146 -8.67 14.63 -7.62
N SER A 147 -9.01 13.36 -7.35
CA SER A 147 -10.10 13.01 -6.45
C SER A 147 -9.84 13.56 -5.04
N ALA A 148 -8.63 13.37 -4.51
CA ALA A 148 -8.27 13.87 -3.19
C ALA A 148 -8.23 15.40 -3.12
N CYS A 149 -7.71 16.07 -4.15
CA CYS A 149 -7.74 17.53 -4.25
C CYS A 149 -9.17 18.09 -4.16
N SER A 150 -10.11 17.42 -4.83
CA SER A 150 -11.53 17.78 -4.78
C SER A 150 -12.12 17.58 -3.38
N SER A 151 -11.73 16.52 -2.67
CA SER A 151 -12.17 16.26 -1.29
C SER A 151 -11.57 17.21 -0.25
N HIS A 152 -10.32 17.65 -0.45
CA HIS A 152 -9.59 18.50 0.50
C HIS A 152 -9.65 20.00 0.15
N GLY A 153 -10.24 20.38 -0.98
CA GLY A 153 -10.39 21.78 -1.41
C GLY A 153 -9.11 22.42 -1.95
N ASP A 154 -8.10 21.63 -2.32
CA ASP A 154 -6.86 22.12 -2.92
C ASP A 154 -7.01 22.27 -4.44
N ASN A 155 -7.38 23.48 -4.84
CA ASN A 155 -7.61 23.81 -6.24
C ASN A 155 -6.31 23.86 -7.07
N GLU A 156 -5.16 24.17 -6.45
CA GLU A 156 -3.90 24.31 -7.18
C GLU A 156 -3.35 22.95 -7.61
N SER A 157 -3.21 22.03 -6.65
CA SER A 157 -2.77 20.66 -6.92
C SER A 157 -3.80 19.94 -7.80
N GLY A 158 -5.10 20.23 -7.62
CA GLY A 158 -6.18 19.75 -8.47
C GLY A 158 -6.03 20.18 -9.93
N ALA A 159 -5.74 21.46 -10.19
CA ALA A 159 -5.53 21.98 -11.53
C ALA A 159 -4.29 21.38 -12.22
N ARG A 160 -3.19 21.15 -11.48
CA ARG A 160 -1.99 20.49 -12.01
C ARG A 160 -2.25 19.03 -12.37
N ALA A 161 -2.92 18.27 -11.48
CA ALA A 161 -3.32 16.89 -11.74
C ALA A 161 -4.26 16.78 -12.95
N ALA A 162 -5.26 17.67 -13.03
CA ALA A 162 -6.17 17.81 -14.15
C ALA A 162 -5.43 18.04 -15.48
N LYS A 163 -4.45 18.94 -15.49
CA LYS A 163 -3.61 19.21 -16.67
C LYS A 163 -2.83 17.97 -17.10
N SER A 164 -2.23 17.24 -16.16
CA SER A 164 -1.54 15.98 -16.45
C SER A 164 -2.48 14.92 -17.06
N LEU A 165 -3.74 14.87 -16.62
CA LEU A 165 -4.74 13.94 -17.14
C LEU A 165 -5.13 14.18 -18.59
N THR A 166 -5.05 15.42 -19.10
CA THR A 166 -5.35 15.72 -20.51
C THR A 166 -4.46 14.99 -21.51
N ARG A 167 -3.28 14.52 -21.07
CA ARG A 167 -2.36 13.73 -21.89
C ARG A 167 -2.84 12.30 -22.13
N PHE A 168 -3.77 11.81 -21.29
CA PHE A 168 -4.32 10.46 -21.39
C PHE A 168 -5.67 10.50 -22.10
N GLN A 169 -5.83 9.72 -23.18
CA GLN A 169 -7.14 9.49 -23.79
C GLN A 169 -7.96 8.50 -22.95
N HIS A 170 -8.35 8.89 -21.73
CA HIS A 170 -9.12 8.04 -20.81
C HIS A 170 -10.42 8.72 -20.39
N GLY A 171 -11.56 8.07 -20.66
CA GLY A 171 -12.89 8.62 -20.39
C GLY A 171 -13.16 8.95 -18.91
N ALA A 172 -12.58 8.17 -17.98
CA ALA A 172 -12.68 8.42 -16.54
C ALA A 172 -12.02 9.75 -16.13
N ALA A 173 -10.94 10.15 -16.81
CA ALA A 173 -10.29 11.43 -16.58
C ALA A 173 -11.20 12.60 -16.95
N TYR A 174 -11.95 12.49 -18.07
CA TYR A 174 -12.91 13.51 -18.49
C TYR A 174 -14.09 13.67 -17.54
N VAL A 175 -14.63 12.57 -17.01
CA VAL A 175 -15.74 12.61 -16.03
C VAL A 175 -15.29 13.28 -14.73
N LEU A 176 -14.08 12.96 -14.26
CA LEU A 176 -13.52 13.58 -13.05
C LEU A 176 -13.16 15.05 -13.28
N LEU A 177 -12.65 15.42 -14.45
CA LEU A 177 -12.43 16.81 -14.84
C LEU A 177 -13.74 17.62 -14.89
N ALA A 178 -14.84 17.00 -15.35
CA ALA A 178 -16.14 17.65 -15.42
C ALA A 178 -16.79 17.83 -14.04
N ASN A 179 -16.52 16.92 -13.10
CA ASN A 179 -17.08 16.94 -11.75
C ASN A 179 -16.19 17.67 -10.73
N ALA A 180 -14.88 17.75 -10.98
CA ALA A 180 -13.99 18.57 -10.18
C ALA A 180 -14.42 20.02 -10.42
N ASN A 181 -14.99 20.65 -9.38
CA ASN A 181 -15.50 22.03 -9.40
C ASN A 181 -14.33 23.04 -9.43
N ILE A 182 -13.31 22.74 -10.24
CA ILE A 182 -12.12 23.53 -10.46
C ILE A 182 -12.57 24.67 -11.37
N PRO A 183 -12.48 25.94 -10.93
CA PRO A 183 -12.87 27.06 -11.76
C PRO A 183 -12.14 26.97 -13.10
N LYS A 184 -12.95 26.97 -14.17
CA LYS A 184 -12.59 26.69 -15.56
C LYS A 184 -11.15 27.07 -15.89
N LEU A 185 -10.40 26.14 -16.48
CA LEU A 185 -9.19 26.42 -17.27
C LEU A 185 -9.54 27.23 -18.54
N THR A 186 -10.22 28.36 -18.40
CA THR A 186 -10.43 29.36 -19.45
C THR A 186 -9.15 30.15 -19.62
N GLY A 187 -8.20 29.58 -20.35
CA GLY A 187 -6.91 30.25 -20.56
C GLY A 187 -5.91 29.45 -21.38
N ILE A 188 -6.37 28.70 -22.39
CA ILE A 188 -5.49 28.23 -23.46
C ILE A 188 -6.10 28.74 -24.76
N LYS A 189 -5.58 29.87 -25.24
CA LYS A 189 -5.57 30.19 -26.67
C LYS A 189 -4.35 29.51 -27.28
#